data_AF-A0AAD7MUZ7-F1
#
_entry.id   AF-A0AAD7MUZ7-F1
#
_cell.length_a   1.000
_cell.length_b   1.000
_cell.length_c   1.000
_cell.angle_alpha   90.00
_cell.angle_beta   90.00
_cell.angle_gamma   90.00
#
_symmetry.space_group_name_H-M   'P 1'
#
loop_
_entity.id
_entity.type
_entity.pdbx_description
1 polymer ?
#
loop_
_entity_poly.entity_id
_entity_poly.type
_entity_poly.pdbx_seq_one_letter_code
_entity_poly.pdbx_strand_id
1 'polypeptide(L)'
;SSVFRDIVAFPQPSADTELIDGSPVVSLHDSAADVEVLLRAIFDSSYFMPPPERVCLDVILGILRLSHKYDIEYLHRRALSHLSLEYYFTSVDQYRPRPTSGHILFDSDDGILDHISLIEAATEVGALWLLPIAYYYASVPGRGALRDTIPTGASESILQKCITAFADLILGNVSVSRFLSVPSTAECQLEEHC
;
A
#
# COMPACT_ATOMS: atom_id res chain seq x y z
N SER A 1 6.58 -19.16 5.09
CA SER A 1 5.85 -18.79 6.31
C SER A 1 6.12 -19.82 7.38
N SER A 2 6.74 -19.39 8.47
CA SER A 2 6.84 -20.15 9.72
C SER A 2 5.45 -20.23 10.39
N VAL A 3 4.71 -19.12 10.39
CA VAL A 3 3.39 -19.00 11.01
C VAL A 3 2.35 -19.95 10.40
N PHE A 4 2.21 -20.03 9.07
CA PHE A 4 1.28 -20.98 8.44
C PHE A 4 1.66 -22.44 8.75
N ARG A 5 2.95 -22.74 8.88
CA ARG A 5 3.40 -24.08 9.29
C ARG A 5 2.91 -24.40 10.69
N ASP A 6 3.01 -23.45 11.61
CA ASP A 6 2.56 -23.63 12.99
C ASP A 6 1.03 -23.72 13.07
N ILE A 7 0.31 -22.85 12.38
CA ILE A 7 -1.16 -22.86 12.32
C ILE A 7 -1.70 -24.22 11.85
N VAL A 8 -1.02 -24.86 10.89
CA VAL A 8 -1.39 -26.20 10.38
C VAL A 8 -0.88 -27.33 11.29
N ALA A 9 0.27 -27.14 11.95
CA ALA A 9 0.88 -28.16 12.80
C ALA A 9 0.19 -28.33 14.16
N PHE A 10 -0.45 -27.28 14.68
CA PHE A 10 -1.20 -27.34 15.94
C PHE A 10 -2.62 -27.86 15.69
N PRO A 11 -2.98 -29.04 16.22
CA PRO A 11 -4.34 -29.56 16.09
C PRO A 11 -5.32 -28.62 16.79
N GLN A 12 -6.26 -28.07 16.04
CA GLN A 12 -7.36 -27.30 16.61
C GLN A 12 -8.20 -28.20 17.52
N PRO A 13 -8.81 -27.67 18.61
CA PRO A 13 -9.56 -28.48 19.58
C PRO A 13 -10.64 -29.31 18.87
N SER A 14 -10.50 -30.62 19.01
CA SER A 14 -11.03 -31.67 18.12
C SER A 14 -12.51 -32.00 18.29
N ALA A 15 -13.32 -31.14 18.90
CA ALA A 15 -14.74 -31.42 19.13
C ALA A 15 -15.65 -30.89 18.01
N ASP A 16 -15.30 -29.76 17.36
CA ASP A 16 -16.12 -29.08 16.36
C ASP A 16 -15.27 -28.49 15.22
N THR A 17 -14.21 -29.18 14.78
CA THR A 17 -13.41 -28.71 13.64
C THR A 17 -14.24 -28.77 12.37
N GLU A 18 -14.64 -27.62 11.85
CA GLU A 18 -15.31 -27.49 10.56
C GLU A 18 -14.42 -28.07 9.47
N LEU A 19 -15.01 -28.90 8.61
CA LEU A 19 -14.33 -29.52 7.47
C LEU A 19 -14.96 -29.04 6.18
N ILE A 20 -14.13 -28.60 5.24
CA ILE A 20 -14.53 -28.34 3.85
C ILE A 20 -13.73 -29.30 2.97
N ASP A 21 -14.43 -30.09 2.16
CA ASP A 21 -13.84 -31.13 1.30
C ASP A 21 -12.87 -32.08 2.04
N GLY A 22 -13.19 -32.40 3.30
CA GLY A 22 -12.38 -33.26 4.15
C GLY A 22 -11.11 -32.61 4.70
N SER A 23 -10.90 -31.31 4.47
CA SER A 23 -9.78 -30.53 5.01
C SER A 23 -10.24 -29.67 6.19
N PRO A 24 -9.42 -29.55 7.26
CA PRO A 24 -9.75 -28.69 8.39
C PRO A 24 -9.78 -27.22 7.96
N VAL A 25 -10.86 -26.54 8.33
CA VAL A 25 -11.01 -25.10 8.10
C VAL A 25 -10.21 -24.34 9.14
N VAL A 26 -9.41 -23.38 8.66
CA VAL A 26 -8.67 -22.45 9.50
C VAL A 26 -9.25 -21.06 9.26
N SER A 27 -9.81 -20.46 10.31
CA SER A 27 -10.30 -19.08 10.25
C SER A 27 -9.13 -18.10 10.37
N LEU A 28 -9.01 -17.19 9.40
CA LEU A 28 -8.08 -16.05 9.45
C LEU A 28 -8.88 -14.78 9.78
N HIS A 29 -8.30 -13.90 10.59
CA HIS A 29 -8.91 -12.60 10.96
C HIS A 29 -8.50 -11.45 10.02
N ASP A 30 -7.81 -11.77 8.93
CA ASP A 30 -7.36 -10.79 7.94
C ASP A 30 -8.45 -10.53 6.90
N SER A 31 -8.28 -9.44 6.14
CA SER A 31 -9.21 -9.13 5.04
C SER A 31 -9.15 -10.23 3.97
N ALA A 32 -10.30 -10.59 3.41
CA ALA A 32 -10.36 -11.59 2.35
C ALA A 32 -9.53 -11.19 1.12
N ALA A 33 -9.55 -9.90 0.78
CA ALA A 33 -8.77 -9.33 -0.33
C ALA A 33 -7.26 -9.47 -0.10
N ASP A 34 -6.75 -9.11 1.09
CA ASP A 34 -5.31 -9.22 1.38
C ASP A 34 -4.85 -10.69 1.38
N VAL A 35 -5.68 -11.59 1.93
CA VAL A 35 -5.39 -13.04 1.94
C VAL A 35 -5.35 -13.57 0.52
N GLU A 36 -6.28 -13.17 -0.33
CA GLU A 36 -6.32 -13.59 -1.73
C GLU A 36 -5.05 -13.18 -2.49
N VAL A 37 -4.67 -11.90 -2.43
CA VAL A 37 -3.47 -11.42 -3.15
C VAL A 37 -2.18 -12.07 -2.61
N LEU A 38 -2.10 -12.33 -1.30
CA LEU A 38 -0.97 -13.05 -0.71
C LEU A 38 -0.89 -14.49 -1.21
N LEU A 39 -2.01 -15.23 -1.17
CA LEU A 39 -2.03 -16.63 -1.59
C LEU A 39 -1.75 -16.74 -3.09
N ARG A 40 -2.32 -15.86 -3.93
CA ARG A 40 -1.98 -15.78 -5.35
C ARG A 40 -0.47 -15.57 -5.55
N ALA A 41 0.15 -14.64 -4.83
CA ALA A 41 1.59 -14.40 -4.92
C ALA A 41 2.47 -15.59 -4.46
N ILE A 42 1.96 -16.45 -3.58
CA ILE A 42 2.66 -17.66 -3.12
C ILE A 42 2.55 -18.80 -4.15
N PHE A 43 1.36 -19.01 -4.70
CA PHE A 43 1.09 -20.14 -5.60
C PHE A 43 1.41 -19.84 -7.06
N ASP A 44 1.31 -18.58 -7.47
CA ASP A 44 1.68 -18.10 -8.79
C ASP A 44 2.81 -17.07 -8.68
N SER A 45 4.03 -17.51 -8.98
CA SER A 45 5.20 -16.64 -8.96
C SER A 45 5.14 -15.48 -9.96
N SER A 46 4.32 -15.60 -11.02
CA SER A 46 4.14 -14.57 -12.05
C SER A 46 3.15 -13.48 -11.64
N TYR A 47 2.30 -13.73 -10.63
CA TYR A 47 1.32 -12.78 -10.13
C TYR A 47 1.96 -11.53 -9.51
N PHE A 48 3.05 -11.70 -8.76
CA PHE A 48 3.73 -10.60 -8.07
C PHE A 48 5.22 -10.57 -8.42
N MET A 49 5.51 -10.24 -9.68
CA MET A 49 6.89 -10.14 -10.18
C MET A 49 7.69 -9.04 -9.46
N PRO A 50 9.02 -9.18 -9.37
CA PRO A 50 9.87 -8.14 -8.79
C PRO A 50 9.83 -6.86 -9.63
N PRO A 51 10.21 -5.71 -9.05
CA PRO A 51 10.36 -4.47 -9.81
C PRO A 51 11.33 -4.67 -11.00
N PRO A 52 11.14 -3.97 -12.13
CA PRO A 52 10.28 -2.81 -12.32
C PRO A 52 8.86 -3.12 -12.86
N GLU A 53 8.33 -4.32 -12.63
CA GLU A 53 6.96 -4.67 -13.06
C GLU A 53 5.94 -3.72 -12.45
N ARG A 54 4.86 -3.42 -13.19
CA ARG A 54 3.81 -2.53 -12.70
C ARG A 54 2.85 -3.30 -11.81
N VAL A 55 2.56 -2.75 -10.63
CA VAL A 55 1.67 -3.39 -9.66
C VAL A 55 0.78 -2.34 -9.00
N CYS A 56 -0.49 -2.68 -8.76
CA CYS A 56 -1.39 -1.80 -8.01
C CYS A 56 -0.99 -1.70 -6.55
N LEU A 57 -1.18 -0.52 -5.97
CA LEU A 57 -0.74 -0.24 -4.61
C LEU A 57 -1.40 -1.19 -3.61
N ASP A 58 -2.70 -1.48 -3.74
CA ASP A 58 -3.41 -2.35 -2.80
C ASP A 58 -2.84 -3.77 -2.78
N VAL A 59 -2.44 -4.30 -3.93
CA VAL A 59 -1.72 -5.58 -4.03
C VAL A 59 -0.39 -5.50 -3.27
N ILE A 60 0.37 -4.43 -3.44
CA ILE A 60 1.64 -4.21 -2.72
C ILE A 60 1.39 -4.14 -1.21
N LEU A 61 0.39 -3.37 -0.76
CA LEU A 61 0.09 -3.16 0.66
C LEU A 61 -0.45 -4.43 1.34
N GLY A 62 -1.35 -5.16 0.68
CA GLY A 62 -1.87 -6.43 1.20
C GLY A 62 -0.77 -7.47 1.35
N ILE A 63 0.08 -7.62 0.32
CA ILE A 63 1.26 -8.48 0.41
C ILE A 63 2.22 -7.99 1.49
N LEU A 64 2.48 -6.68 1.61
CA LEU A 64 3.41 -6.12 2.60
C LEU A 64 2.98 -6.45 4.04
N ARG A 65 1.71 -6.18 4.39
CA ARG A 65 1.14 -6.42 5.71
C ARG A 65 1.16 -7.91 6.06
N LEU A 66 0.61 -8.75 5.20
CA LEU A 66 0.48 -10.16 5.52
C LEU A 66 1.82 -10.92 5.42
N SER A 67 2.71 -10.55 4.51
CA SER A 67 4.05 -11.16 4.48
C SER A 67 4.87 -10.81 5.72
N HIS A 68 4.67 -9.63 6.31
CA HIS A 68 5.25 -9.27 7.61
C HIS A 68 4.62 -10.10 8.74
N LYS A 69 3.27 -10.16 8.81
CA LYS A 69 2.53 -10.89 9.83
C LYS A 69 2.81 -12.40 9.84
N TYR A 70 2.89 -13.01 8.65
CA TYR A 70 3.06 -14.45 8.46
C TYR A 70 4.51 -14.87 8.21
N ASP A 71 5.48 -13.97 8.36
CA ASP A 71 6.92 -14.23 8.20
C ASP A 71 7.24 -14.89 6.83
N ILE A 72 6.91 -14.17 5.77
CA ILE A 72 7.18 -14.53 4.37
C ILE A 72 8.19 -13.53 3.80
N GLU A 73 9.43 -13.69 4.22
CA GLU A 73 10.49 -12.71 4.02
C GLU A 73 10.71 -12.30 2.55
N TYR A 74 10.64 -13.25 1.61
CA TYR A 74 10.89 -12.94 0.19
C TYR A 74 9.80 -12.03 -0.42
N LEU A 75 8.53 -12.21 -0.03
CA LEU A 75 7.44 -11.33 -0.46
C LEU A 75 7.53 -9.98 0.23
N HIS A 76 7.84 -9.98 1.53
CA HIS A 76 8.02 -8.76 2.30
C HIS A 76 9.11 -7.85 1.70
N ARG A 77 10.29 -8.42 1.42
CA ARG A 77 11.38 -7.69 0.76
C ARG A 77 11.00 -7.21 -0.64
N ARG A 78 10.23 -8.00 -1.40
CA ARG A 78 9.78 -7.62 -2.74
C ARG A 78 8.79 -6.46 -2.71
N ALA A 79 7.81 -6.47 -1.79
CA ALA A 79 6.87 -5.37 -1.61
C ALA A 79 7.57 -4.06 -1.23
N LEU A 80 8.53 -4.12 -0.30
CA LEU A 80 9.36 -2.95 0.04
C LEU A 80 10.20 -2.46 -1.14
N SER A 81 10.66 -3.36 -2.01
CA SER A 81 11.42 -3.01 -3.22
C SER A 81 10.57 -2.30 -4.26
N HIS A 82 9.27 -2.62 -4.36
CA HIS A 82 8.33 -1.87 -5.20
C HIS A 82 8.12 -0.46 -4.63
N LEU A 83 7.86 -0.35 -3.33
CA LEU A 83 7.66 0.96 -2.69
C LEU A 83 8.91 1.86 -2.75
N SER A 84 10.11 1.29 -2.66
CA SER A 84 11.34 2.07 -2.68
C SER A 84 11.61 2.78 -4.01
N LEU A 85 11.02 2.32 -5.12
CA LEU A 85 11.18 2.97 -6.42
C LEU A 85 10.59 4.38 -6.46
N GLU A 86 9.51 4.64 -5.71
CA GLU A 86 8.80 5.92 -5.73
C GLU A 86 8.86 6.68 -4.40
N TYR A 87 9.04 5.98 -3.28
CA TYR A 87 8.94 6.57 -1.94
C TYR A 87 10.28 6.66 -1.19
N TYR A 88 11.39 6.34 -1.85
CA TYR A 88 12.72 6.45 -1.25
C TYR A 88 13.76 6.97 -2.22
N PHE A 89 14.55 7.92 -1.73
CA PHE A 89 15.68 8.47 -2.46
C PHE A 89 16.78 8.90 -1.49
N THR A 90 18.02 8.80 -1.94
CA THR A 90 19.21 9.14 -1.15
C THR A 90 19.72 10.56 -1.41
N SER A 91 19.23 11.20 -2.48
CA SER A 91 19.51 12.59 -2.82
C SER A 91 18.29 13.22 -3.50
N VAL A 92 18.13 14.53 -3.33
CA VAL A 92 17.11 15.33 -4.04
C VAL A 92 17.29 15.23 -5.56
N ASP A 93 18.52 15.03 -6.07
CA ASP A 93 18.76 14.91 -7.51
C ASP A 93 18.16 13.63 -8.12
N GLN A 94 17.91 12.61 -7.28
CA GLN A 94 17.23 11.36 -7.67
C GLN A 94 15.72 11.53 -7.69
N TYR A 95 15.19 12.58 -7.04
CA TYR A 95 13.77 12.88 -7.11
C TYR A 95 13.37 13.10 -8.56
N ARG A 96 12.41 12.32 -9.00
CA ARG A 96 11.73 12.49 -10.28
C ARG A 96 10.27 12.72 -9.94
N PRO A 97 9.68 13.87 -10.34
CA PRO A 97 8.25 14.05 -10.20
C PRO A 97 7.57 12.89 -10.91
N ARG A 98 6.50 12.35 -10.30
CA ARG A 98 5.82 11.15 -10.77
C ARG A 98 5.62 11.20 -12.29
N PRO A 99 6.14 10.24 -13.07
CA PRO A 99 5.73 10.13 -14.45
C PRO A 99 4.27 9.67 -14.49
N THR A 100 3.52 10.03 -15.54
CA THR A 100 2.23 9.42 -15.92
C THR A 100 2.31 7.91 -16.21
N SER A 101 3.45 7.28 -15.91
CA SER A 101 3.83 5.89 -16.21
C SER A 101 4.64 5.32 -15.05
N GLY A 102 4.18 5.55 -13.82
CA GLY A 102 4.77 4.99 -12.60
C GLY A 102 4.81 3.46 -12.59
N HIS A 103 5.58 2.90 -11.65
CA HIS A 103 5.63 1.46 -11.42
C HIS A 103 4.54 1.02 -10.44
N ILE A 104 4.03 1.96 -9.64
CA ILE A 104 2.89 1.74 -8.76
C ILE A 104 1.64 2.33 -9.41
N LEU A 105 0.59 1.52 -9.52
CA LEU A 105 -0.72 1.94 -10.00
C LEU A 105 -1.61 2.32 -8.81
N PHE A 106 -2.37 3.38 -8.97
CA PHE A 106 -3.21 3.97 -7.93
C PHE A 106 -4.68 3.82 -8.33
N ASP A 107 -5.55 3.52 -7.37
CA ASP A 107 -6.98 3.33 -7.62
C ASP A 107 -7.74 4.65 -7.53
N SER A 108 -7.25 5.58 -6.69
CA SER A 108 -7.89 6.86 -6.45
C SER A 108 -7.50 7.92 -7.49
N ASP A 109 -8.49 8.60 -8.09
CA ASP A 109 -8.29 9.79 -8.95
C ASP A 109 -7.45 10.90 -8.26
N ASP A 110 -7.60 11.02 -6.94
CA ASP A 110 -6.94 12.05 -6.13
C ASP A 110 -5.68 11.56 -5.40
N GLY A 111 -5.41 10.24 -5.37
CA GLY A 111 -4.22 9.60 -4.77
C GLY A 111 -4.03 9.73 -3.25
N ILE A 112 -4.76 10.62 -2.56
CA ILE A 112 -4.56 10.90 -1.12
C ILE A 112 -4.83 9.67 -0.25
N LEU A 113 -5.94 8.97 -0.50
CA LEU A 113 -6.31 7.78 0.27
C LEU A 113 -5.25 6.69 0.15
N ASP A 114 -4.78 6.44 -1.06
CA ASP A 114 -3.71 5.50 -1.35
C ASP A 114 -2.43 5.83 -0.57
N HIS A 115 -2.06 7.11 -0.51
CA HIS A 115 -0.92 7.57 0.29
C HIS A 115 -1.12 7.40 1.79
N ILE A 116 -2.34 7.59 2.31
CA ILE A 116 -2.67 7.34 3.72
C ILE A 116 -2.59 5.85 4.03
N SER A 117 -3.16 4.99 3.18
CA SER A 117 -3.07 3.52 3.30
C SER A 117 -1.61 3.06 3.34
N LEU A 118 -0.75 3.66 2.51
CA LEU A 118 0.69 3.40 2.53
C LEU A 118 1.33 3.87 3.84
N ILE A 119 1.02 5.07 4.34
CA ILE A 119 1.55 5.57 5.62
C ILE A 119 1.18 4.60 6.75
N GLU A 120 -0.06 4.14 6.79
CA GLU A 120 -0.55 3.19 7.79
C GLU A 120 0.20 1.85 7.69
N ALA A 121 0.28 1.27 6.48
CA ALA A 121 0.99 0.01 6.25
C ALA A 121 2.50 0.12 6.57
N ALA A 122 3.16 1.20 6.15
CA ALA A 122 4.57 1.44 6.44
C ALA A 122 4.83 1.61 7.94
N THR A 123 3.89 2.22 8.66
CA THR A 123 3.96 2.32 10.13
C THR A 123 3.77 0.96 10.79
N GLU A 124 2.79 0.18 10.31
CA GLU A 124 2.48 -1.17 10.80
C GLU A 124 3.68 -2.13 10.69
N VAL A 125 4.39 -2.10 9.56
CA VAL A 125 5.56 -2.96 9.32
C VAL A 125 6.90 -2.34 9.74
N GLY A 126 6.89 -1.13 10.31
CA GLY A 126 8.10 -0.44 10.76
C GLY A 126 9.01 0.09 9.64
N ALA A 127 8.52 0.18 8.39
CA ALA A 127 9.25 0.73 7.25
C ALA A 127 9.22 2.27 7.24
N LEU A 128 9.65 2.90 8.35
CA LEU A 128 9.50 4.33 8.60
C LEU A 128 10.25 5.23 7.59
N TRP A 129 11.23 4.68 6.88
CA TRP A 129 11.99 5.37 5.84
C TRP A 129 11.15 5.74 4.59
N LEU A 130 9.98 5.14 4.42
CA LEU A 130 9.01 5.48 3.37
C LEU A 130 8.15 6.71 3.72
N LEU A 131 8.01 7.00 5.02
CA LEU A 131 7.05 8.00 5.51
C LEU A 131 7.30 9.43 5.02
N PRO A 132 8.54 9.95 4.94
CA PRO A 132 8.75 11.34 4.53
C PRO A 132 8.11 11.66 3.17
N ILE A 133 8.24 10.75 2.21
CA ILE A 133 7.73 10.94 0.85
C ILE A 133 6.26 10.64 0.75
N ALA A 134 5.78 9.64 1.50
CA ALA A 134 4.36 9.35 1.60
C ALA A 134 3.58 10.52 2.20
N TYR A 135 4.07 11.14 3.27
CA TYR A 135 3.49 12.35 3.85
C TYR A 135 3.55 13.53 2.89
N TYR A 136 4.68 13.70 2.19
CA TYR A 136 4.78 14.73 1.15
C TYR A 136 3.68 14.57 0.09
N TYR A 137 3.53 13.39 -0.52
CA TYR A 137 2.50 13.18 -1.52
C TYR A 137 1.07 13.26 -0.96
N ALA A 138 0.81 12.73 0.25
CA ALA A 138 -0.49 12.87 0.92
C ALA A 138 -0.86 14.33 1.20
N SER A 139 0.13 15.19 1.42
CA SER A 139 -0.05 16.63 1.62
C SER A 139 -0.17 17.42 0.32
N VAL A 140 -0.02 16.81 -0.86
CA VAL A 140 -0.13 17.53 -2.14
C VAL A 140 -1.31 16.94 -2.91
N PRO A 141 -2.56 17.32 -2.56
CA PRO A 141 -3.75 16.84 -3.24
C PRO A 141 -3.68 17.10 -4.75
N GLY A 142 -4.13 16.12 -5.54
CA GLY A 142 -4.54 16.35 -6.91
C GLY A 142 -5.61 17.46 -6.99
N ARG A 143 -5.78 18.09 -8.15
CA ARG A 143 -6.70 19.24 -8.30
C ARG A 143 -8.18 18.91 -7.97
N GLY A 144 -8.56 17.63 -7.83
CA GLY A 144 -9.93 17.18 -7.52
C GLY A 144 -10.29 17.21 -6.02
N ALA A 145 -9.36 16.83 -5.14
CA ALA A 145 -9.63 16.60 -3.72
C ALA A 145 -10.05 17.83 -2.89
N LEU A 146 -9.74 19.05 -3.34
CA LEU A 146 -10.21 20.26 -2.65
C LEU A 146 -11.69 20.55 -2.87
N ARG A 147 -12.33 19.84 -3.82
CA ARG A 147 -13.65 20.23 -4.29
C ARG A 147 -14.78 19.48 -3.61
N ASP A 148 -14.65 18.20 -3.31
CA ASP A 148 -15.74 17.43 -2.72
C ASP A 148 -15.20 16.24 -1.89
N THR A 149 -15.69 16.10 -0.65
CA THR A 149 -15.57 14.96 0.28
C THR A 149 -14.28 14.79 1.10
N ILE A 150 -14.46 14.80 2.43
CA ILE A 150 -13.54 14.17 3.38
C ILE A 150 -13.54 12.67 3.06
N PRO A 151 -12.42 12.06 2.70
CA PRO A 151 -12.42 10.67 2.30
C PRO A 151 -12.75 9.76 3.50
N THR A 152 -13.85 9.02 3.39
CA THR A 152 -14.28 8.00 4.36
C THR A 152 -13.31 6.81 4.35
N GLY A 153 -12.66 6.54 5.48
CA GLY A 153 -11.78 5.37 5.65
C GLY A 153 -10.35 5.70 6.12
N ALA A 154 -9.92 6.96 6.00
CA ALA A 154 -8.62 7.40 6.49
C ALA A 154 -8.60 7.58 8.02
N SER A 155 -7.47 7.28 8.66
CA SER A 155 -7.21 7.75 10.02
C SER A 155 -7.34 9.28 10.07
N GLU A 156 -8.37 9.76 10.79
CA GLU A 156 -8.68 11.19 10.97
C GLU A 156 -7.43 11.97 11.44
N SER A 157 -6.61 11.34 12.29
CA SER A 157 -5.38 11.92 12.80
C SER A 157 -4.30 12.13 11.73
N ILE A 158 -4.17 11.22 10.76
CA ILE A 158 -3.20 11.29 9.67
C ILE A 158 -3.70 12.29 8.63
N LEU A 159 -4.98 12.21 8.29
CA LEU A 159 -5.63 13.13 7.36
C LEU A 159 -5.50 14.58 7.84
N GLN A 160 -5.78 14.84 9.13
CA GLN A 160 -5.62 16.16 9.71
C GLN A 160 -4.18 16.69 9.62
N LYS A 161 -3.18 15.83 9.86
CA LYS A 161 -1.76 16.22 9.72
C LYS A 161 -1.43 16.59 8.28
N CYS A 162 -1.91 15.81 7.30
CA CYS A 162 -1.65 16.06 5.88
C CYS A 162 -2.30 17.37 5.40
N ILE A 163 -3.54 17.63 5.82
CA ILE A 163 -4.26 18.88 5.49
C ILE A 163 -3.56 20.10 6.11
N THR A 164 -3.18 20.04 7.39
CA THR A 164 -2.46 21.14 8.04
C THR A 164 -1.11 21.39 7.35
N ALA A 165 -0.35 20.34 7.08
CA ALA A 165 0.93 20.45 6.37
C ALA A 165 0.78 21.08 4.98
N PHE A 166 -0.27 20.73 4.24
CA PHE A 166 -0.58 21.35 2.96
C PHE A 166 -0.90 22.84 3.09
N ALA A 167 -1.74 23.21 4.05
CA ALA A 167 -2.11 24.59 4.30
C ALA A 167 -0.87 25.44 4.63
N ASP A 168 0.01 24.95 5.50
CA ASP A 168 1.27 25.61 5.84
C ASP A 168 2.21 25.73 4.63
N LEU A 169 2.29 24.68 3.80
CA LEU A 169 3.13 24.66 2.59
C LEU A 169 2.68 25.70 1.55
N ILE A 170 1.36 25.83 1.32
CA ILE A 170 0.79 26.80 0.38
C ILE A 170 0.85 28.22 0.94
N LEU A 171 0.41 28.42 2.18
CA LEU A 171 0.33 29.74 2.80
C LEU A 171 1.71 30.33 3.07
N GLY A 172 2.69 29.49 3.41
CA GLY A 172 4.08 29.89 3.60
C GLY A 172 4.81 30.22 2.30
N ASN A 173 4.32 29.75 1.14
CA ASN A 173 5.07 29.86 -0.10
C ASN A 173 4.16 29.73 -1.35
N VAL A 174 3.39 30.78 -1.65
CA VAL A 174 2.41 30.80 -2.77
C VAL A 174 3.05 30.43 -4.12
N SER A 175 4.34 30.70 -4.32
CA SER A 175 5.11 30.31 -5.50
C SER A 175 5.26 28.80 -5.70
N VAL A 176 5.14 28.01 -4.63
CA VAL A 176 5.26 26.54 -4.62
C VAL A 176 4.02 25.88 -5.25
N SER A 177 2.85 26.54 -5.23
CA SER A 177 1.62 26.04 -5.88
C SER A 177 1.80 25.69 -7.37
N ARG A 178 2.74 26.35 -8.06
CA ARG A 178 3.07 26.10 -9.48
C ARG A 178 3.91 24.84 -9.68
N PHE A 179 4.66 24.40 -8.67
CA PHE A 179 5.51 23.21 -8.70
C PHE A 179 4.79 21.95 -8.21
N LEU A 180 3.75 22.13 -7.39
CA LEU A 180 2.92 21.06 -6.84
C LEU A 180 1.90 20.47 -7.83
N SER A 181 2.00 20.78 -9.12
CA SER A 181 1.17 20.12 -10.13
C SER A 181 1.59 18.65 -10.24
N VAL A 182 0.93 17.79 -9.47
CA VAL A 182 1.02 16.34 -9.63
C VAL A 182 0.34 15.99 -10.98
N PRO A 183 1.05 15.35 -11.92
CA PRO A 183 0.42 14.85 -13.13
C PRO A 183 -0.58 13.73 -12.79
N SER A 184 -1.59 13.54 -13.65
CA SER A 184 -2.65 12.54 -13.41
C SER A 184 -2.06 11.15 -13.15
N THR A 185 -2.64 10.46 -12.17
CA THR A 185 -2.29 9.08 -11.82
C THR A 185 -2.60 8.14 -12.98
N ALA A 186 -1.82 7.07 -13.10
CA ALA A 186 -2.19 5.93 -13.93
C ALA A 186 -3.19 5.10 -13.13
N GLU A 187 -4.42 5.01 -13.62
CA GLU A 187 -5.49 4.20 -13.02
C GLU A 187 -5.09 2.72 -13.02
N CYS A 188 -5.40 2.01 -11.93
CA CYS A 188 -5.32 0.55 -11.85
C CYS A 188 -6.43 -0.08 -12.73
N GLN A 189 -6.27 -0.10 -14.05
CA GLN A 189 -7.21 -0.72 -15.00
C GLN A 189 -6.89 -2.20 -15.30
N LEU A 190 -6.14 -2.90 -14.43
CA LEU A 190 -5.88 -4.32 -14.62
C LEU A 190 -7.14 -5.10 -14.19
N GLU A 191 -8.05 -5.31 -15.13
CA GLU A 191 -9.32 -6.07 -14.97
C GLU A 191 -9.15 -7.51 -14.44
N GLU A 192 -7.90 -8.01 -14.31
CA GLU A 192 -7.60 -9.34 -13.75
C GLU A 192 -7.04 -9.29 -12.30
N HIS A 193 -6.78 -8.11 -11.74
CA HIS A 193 -5.98 -7.93 -10.50
C HIS A 193 -6.63 -7.07 -9.40
N CYS A 194 -7.85 -6.55 -9.60
CA CYS A 194 -8.69 -5.95 -8.56
C CYS A 194 -9.84 -6.90 -8.18
#